data_AF-A0A7W1IK67-F1
#
_entry.id   AF-A0A7W1IK67-F1
#
_cell.length_a   1.000
_cell.length_b   1.000
_cell.length_c   1.000
_cell.angle_alpha   90.00
_cell.angle_beta   90.00
_cell.angle_gamma   90.00
#
_symmetry.space_group_name_H-M   'P 1'
#
loop_
_entity.id
_entity.type
_entity.pdbx_description
1 polymer ?
#
loop_
_entity_poly.entity_id
_entity_poly.type
_entity_poly.pdbx_seq_one_letter_code
_entity_poly.pdbx_strand_id
1 'polypeptide(L)'
;CEAGEKFDLILCDLMMPDMTGMQLHAELSRVAPDQADRMIFLTGGAFTNEARQFLSEIPKEHLEKPFEPANLRAIVQRYLR
;
A
#
# COMPACT_ATOMS: atom_id res chain seq x y z
N CYS A 1 -1.10 26.35 -5.30
CA CYS A 1 -1.86 25.11 -5.01
C CYS A 1 -0.96 23.95 -5.37
N GLU A 2 -0.28 23.34 -4.40
CA GLU A 2 0.54 22.15 -4.65
C GLU A 2 -0.37 20.92 -4.63
N ALA A 3 -1.25 20.82 -5.62
CA ALA A 3 -1.93 19.56 -5.87
C ALA A 3 -0.89 18.67 -6.58
N GLY A 4 -0.24 17.79 -5.81
CA GLY A 4 0.67 16.79 -6.35
C GLY A 4 -0.04 15.92 -7.40
N GLU A 5 0.74 15.20 -8.20
CA GLU A 5 0.18 14.26 -9.17
C GLU A 5 -0.63 13.17 -8.47
N LYS A 6 -1.73 12.76 -9.11
CA LYS A 6 -2.55 11.65 -8.65
C LYS A 6 -2.10 10.38 -9.34
N PHE A 7 -1.97 9.31 -8.56
CA PHE A 7 -1.58 7.99 -9.04
C PHE A 7 -2.83 7.09 -9.16
N ASP A 8 -2.81 6.23 -10.17
CA ASP A 8 -3.84 5.20 -10.35
C ASP A 8 -3.65 4.04 -9.36
N LEU A 9 -2.42 3.81 -8.94
CA LEU A 9 -2.04 2.80 -7.96
C LEU A 9 -0.75 3.21 -7.24
N ILE A 10 -0.71 3.02 -5.91
CA ILE A 10 0.49 3.25 -5.09
C ILE A 10 0.92 1.90 -4.51
N LEU A 11 2.13 1.46 -4.83
CA LEU A 11 2.73 0.24 -4.26
C LEU A 11 3.75 0.65 -3.20
N CYS A 12 3.55 0.22 -1.95
CA CYS A 12 4.41 0.64 -0.85
C CYS A 12 4.86 -0.55 -0.03
N ASP A 13 6.15 -0.60 0.33
CA ASP A 13 6.61 -1.56 1.33
C ASP A 13 6.01 -1.22 2.69
N LEU A 14 5.53 -2.23 3.42
CA LEU A 14 5.04 -2.05 4.78
C LEU A 14 6.20 -1.70 5.72
N MET A 15 7.37 -2.31 5.48
CA MET A 15 8.57 -2.12 6.27
C MET A 15 9.57 -1.27 5.49
N MET A 16 9.68 0.00 5.85
CA MET A 16 10.64 0.95 5.29
C MET A 16 11.47 1.55 6.44
N PRO A 17 12.76 1.87 6.21
CA PRO A 17 13.54 2.63 7.18
C PRO A 17 12.92 4.02 7.40
N ASP A 18 13.02 4.53 8.62
CA ASP A 18 12.51 5.83 9.09
C ASP A 18 10.98 5.99 9.18
N MET A 19 10.23 5.59 8.15
CA MET A 19 8.78 5.73 8.09
C MET A 19 8.15 4.46 7.52
N THR A 20 7.24 3.83 8.26
CA THR A 20 6.54 2.61 7.81
C THR A 20 5.46 2.93 6.76
N GLY A 21 5.10 1.93 5.95
CA GLY A 21 3.97 2.06 5.03
C GLY A 21 2.65 2.39 5.76
N MET A 22 2.50 1.93 7.02
CA MET A 22 1.33 2.26 7.86
C MET A 22 1.26 3.75 8.18
N GLN A 23 2.41 4.35 8.55
CA GLN A 23 2.50 5.79 8.81
C GLN A 23 2.23 6.59 7.54
N LEU A 24 2.75 6.13 6.39
CA LEU A 24 2.51 6.79 5.11
C LEU A 24 1.03 6.77 4.73
N HIS A 25 0.38 5.62 4.91
CA HIS A 25 -1.05 5.48 4.69
C HIS A 25 -1.85 6.41 5.60
N ALA A 26 -1.51 6.50 6.89
CA ALA A 26 -2.19 7.37 7.83
C ALA A 26 -2.11 8.86 7.43
N GLU A 27 -0.92 9.33 7.03
CA GLU A 27 -0.77 10.70 6.51
C GLU A 27 -1.52 10.90 5.19
N LEU A 28 -1.46 9.92 4.29
CA LEU A 28 -2.15 9.98 3.01
C LEU A 28 -3.67 10.01 3.19
N SER A 29 -4.23 9.24 4.12
CA SER A 29 -5.66 9.27 4.47
C SER A 29 -6.11 10.65 4.97
N ARG A 30 -5.21 11.42 5.60
CA ARG A 30 -5.50 12.77 6.09
C ARG A 30 -5.48 13.83 4.99
N VAL A 31 -4.55 13.73 4.04
CA VAL A 31 -4.31 14.77 3.02
C VAL A 31 -4.94 14.47 1.66
N ALA A 32 -5.04 13.20 1.29
CA ALA A 32 -5.56 12.71 0.03
C ALA A 32 -6.19 11.30 0.21
N PRO A 33 -7.36 11.21 0.86
CA PRO A 33 -8.02 9.93 1.13
C PRO A 33 -8.29 9.12 -0.13
N ASP A 34 -8.55 9.78 -1.26
CA ASP A 34 -8.72 9.12 -2.57
C ASP A 34 -7.45 8.44 -3.09
N GLN A 35 -6.27 8.89 -2.66
CA GLN A 35 -4.99 8.26 -2.96
C GLN A 35 -4.66 7.13 -1.97
N ALA A 36 -5.03 7.29 -0.69
CA ALA A 36 -4.87 6.24 0.32
C ALA A 36 -5.65 4.97 -0.05
N ASP A 37 -6.86 5.12 -0.57
CA ASP A 37 -7.69 4.00 -1.05
C ASP A 37 -7.08 3.24 -2.24
N ARG A 38 -6.08 3.81 -2.91
CA ARG A 38 -5.35 3.21 -4.05
C ARG A 38 -4.00 2.63 -3.65
N MET A 39 -3.72 2.55 -2.35
CA MET A 39 -2.46 2.04 -1.83
C MET A 39 -2.53 0.53 -1.62
N ILE A 40 -1.56 -0.18 -2.16
CA ILE A 40 -1.36 -1.62 -1.97
C ILE A 40 -0.03 -1.85 -1.27
N PHE A 41 -0.08 -2.61 -0.18
CA PHE A 41 1.09 -2.91 0.63
C PHE A 41 1.85 -4.12 0.10
N LEU A 42 3.16 -3.98 -0.05
CA LEU A 42 4.08 -5.07 -0.27
C LEU A 42 4.64 -5.46 1.10
N THR A 43 4.43 -6.68 1.55
CA THR A 43 4.88 -7.13 2.88
C THR A 43 5.79 -8.34 2.74
N GLY A 44 6.95 -8.35 3.40
CA GLY A 44 7.83 -9.54 3.45
C GLY A 44 7.46 -10.55 4.53
N GLY A 45 6.28 -10.39 5.12
CA GLY A 45 5.85 -11.02 6.36
C GLY A 45 5.46 -9.95 7.37
N ALA A 46 4.27 -10.06 7.94
CA ALA A 46 3.88 -9.23 9.07
C ALA A 46 4.56 -9.78 10.33
N PHE A 47 5.84 -9.45 10.50
CA PHE A 47 6.68 -9.96 11.59
C PHE A 47 6.30 -9.36 12.95
N THR A 48 5.69 -8.18 12.95
CA THR A 48 5.19 -7.46 14.13
C THR A 48 3.68 -7.60 14.27
N ASN A 49 3.16 -7.61 15.50
CA ASN A 49 1.72 -7.72 15.76
C ASN A 49 0.94 -6.53 15.19
N GLU A 50 1.56 -5.35 15.22
CA GLU A 50 1.02 -4.09 14.71
C GLU A 50 0.77 -4.18 13.20
N ALA A 51 1.75 -4.68 12.44
CA ALA A 51 1.61 -4.94 11.01
C ALA A 51 0.49 -5.95 10.69
N ARG A 52 0.33 -7.01 11.50
CA ARG A 52 -0.75 -7.99 11.32
C ARG A 52 -2.12 -7.38 11.56
N GLN A 53 -2.24 -6.62 12.64
CA GLN A 53 -3.48 -5.93 12.98
C GLN A 53 -3.84 -4.93 11.89
N PHE A 54 -2.88 -4.11 11.46
CA PHE A 54 -3.09 -3.16 10.37
C PHE A 54 -3.56 -3.85 9.07
N LEU A 55 -2.88 -4.91 8.64
CA LEU A 55 -3.28 -5.66 7.44
C LEU A 55 -4.66 -6.32 7.57
N SER A 56 -5.13 -6.61 8.80
CA SER A 56 -6.48 -7.13 9.03
C SER A 56 -7.57 -6.06 8.94
N GLU A 57 -7.22 -4.80 9.18
CA GLU A 57 -8.13 -3.65 9.16
C GLU A 57 -8.22 -2.99 7.77
N ILE A 58 -7.19 -3.15 6.93
CA ILE A 58 -7.13 -2.57 5.59
C ILE A 58 -8.00 -3.38 4.60
N PRO A 59 -8.89 -2.71 3.82
CA PRO A 59 -9.71 -3.38 2.84
C PRO A 59 -8.89 -3.83 1.61
N LYS A 60 -8.59 -5.13 1.63
CA LYS A 60 -8.64 -6.08 0.50
C LYS A 60 -7.37 -6.46 -0.22
N GLU A 61 -6.30 -5.67 -0.37
CA GLU A 61 -5.12 -6.16 -1.12
C GLU A 61 -3.76 -5.74 -0.57
N HIS A 62 -3.00 -6.75 -0.16
CA HIS A 62 -1.56 -6.67 0.06
C HIS A 62 -0.88 -7.84 -0.69
N LEU A 63 0.38 -7.64 -1.05
CA LEU A 63 1.18 -8.63 -1.77
C LEU A 63 2.30 -9.10 -0.85
N GLU A 64 2.31 -10.40 -0.55
CA GLU A 64 3.34 -11.01 0.29
C GLU A 64 4.61 -11.34 -0.53
N LYS A 65 5.78 -10.99 -0.01
CA LYS A 65 7.07 -11.31 -0.61
C LYS A 65 7.56 -12.68 -0.09
N PRO A 66 8.20 -13.50 -0.94
CA PRO A 66 8.40 -13.28 -2.36
C PRO A 66 7.11 -13.50 -3.17
N PHE A 67 6.80 -12.59 -4.09
CA PHE A 67 5.66 -12.71 -5.01
C PHE A 67 6.13 -12.91 -6.45
N GLU A 68 5.30 -13.57 -7.24
CA GLU A 68 5.55 -13.69 -8.67
C GLU A 68 5.28 -12.35 -9.40
N PRO A 69 6.13 -11.93 -10.34
CA PRO A 69 5.88 -10.74 -11.16
C PRO A 69 4.57 -10.81 -11.97
N ALA A 70 4.03 -12.02 -12.22
CA ALA A 70 2.72 -12.19 -12.83
C ALA A 70 1.59 -11.68 -11.92
N ASN A 71 1.64 -11.94 -10.62
CA ASN A 71 0.64 -11.49 -9.64
C ASN A 71 0.65 -9.97 -9.52
N LEU A 72 1.83 -9.35 -9.47
CA LEU A 72 1.95 -7.90 -9.45
C LEU A 72 1.35 -7.27 -10.71
N ARG A 73 1.65 -7.82 -11.89
CA ARG A 73 1.08 -7.33 -13.16
C ARG A 73 -0.43 -7.48 -13.21
N ALA A 74 -0.98 -8.59 -12.74
CA ALA A 74 -2.42 -8.81 -12.69
C ALA A 74 -3.13 -7.80 -11.78
N ILE A 75 -2.52 -7.45 -10.63
CA ILE A 75 -3.01 -6.38 -9.76
C ILE A 75 -2.97 -5.05 -10.52
N VAL A 76 -1.81 -4.64 -11.01
CA VAL A 76 -1.64 -3.36 -11.71
C VAL A 76 -2.63 -3.20 -12.87
N GLN A 77 -2.85 -4.25 -13.68
CA GLN A 77 -3.80 -4.25 -14.79
C GLN A 77 -5.26 -4.06 -14.38
N ARG A 78 -5.64 -4.36 -13.14
CA ARG A 78 -6.99 -4.10 -12.64
C ARG A 78 -7.23 -2.64 -12.25
N TYR A 79 -6.16 -1.91 -11.95
CA TYR A 79 -6.22 -0.51 -11.54
C TYR A 79 -5.91 0.46 -12.69
N LEU A 80 -5.11 0.03 -13.68
CA LEU A 80 -4.94 0.76 -14.94
C LEU A 80 -6.18 0.53 -15.82
N ARG A 81 -6.92 1.60 -16.11
CA ARG A 81 -8.00 1.59 -17.10
C ARG A 81 -7.46 1.70 -18.52
#